data_AF-A0A1R1Y114-F1
#
_entry.id   AF-A0A1R1Y114-F1
#
_cell.length_a   1.000
_cell.length_b   1.000
_cell.length_c   1.000
_cell.angle_alpha   90.00
_cell.angle_beta   90.00
_cell.angle_gamma   90.00
#
_symmetry.space_group_name_H-M   'P 1'
#
loop_
_entity.id
_entity.type
_entity.pdbx_description
1 polymer ?
#
loop_
_entity_poly.entity_id
_entity_poly.type
_entity_poly.pdbx_seq_one_letter_code
_entity_poly.pdbx_strand_id
1 'polypeptide(L)'
;MRAKMNMAVLFRSRLDQDPYEHEFSEHGYESISVPLLDFEYVLSAAQFENILLAHANLDVLREFDIASNEQKGSEVADTSIGSDEIALGACMNTCSNSLYSGIIITSGNSVTALECAINELIEVVIERGAKNSNSDNRGGNSYSGTEETILKRANSSKPARIETISELVYLLDRLFRVNVFAIGPATSSKLKQYIDRLFSDKLKGFAASSEAAIDISGPALTVEEAISADMLIPKILEFASSHALAPPPNSSQIHSDDASAIKCESGEVRFLFLCGSISLPKIPDALSNAVVMSVGGGDKGGRRRTQLDRVVTYNTIKSTDALASKKLRLVSSFVERHSTSFHHICRTGQNEQADELVLVFFSPSGVESIYNTLSCQEWMSRPDLVVSFAGIGSTTSKKCKELFPLRIVYNATGPTPQGLLDAITNNKVI
;
A
#
# COMPACT_ATOMS: atom_id res chain seq x y z
N MET A 1 19.88 -43.08 20.74
CA MET A 1 18.99 -42.60 19.66
C MET A 1 19.26 -41.13 19.47
N ARG A 2 19.80 -40.74 18.31
CA ARG A 2 19.92 -39.31 17.98
C ARG A 2 18.53 -38.80 17.59
N ALA A 3 18.19 -37.58 18.04
CA ALA A 3 16.97 -36.92 17.58
C ALA A 3 17.12 -36.59 16.08
N LYS A 4 16.08 -36.87 15.28
CA LYS A 4 16.00 -36.46 13.87
C LYS A 4 16.22 -34.96 13.80
N MET A 5 17.10 -34.51 12.91
CA MET A 5 17.33 -33.09 12.71
C MET A 5 16.43 -32.57 11.59
N ASN A 6 15.64 -31.55 11.91
CA ASN A 6 14.79 -30.88 10.94
C ASN A 6 15.33 -29.47 10.69
N MET A 7 15.60 -29.16 9.43
CA MET A 7 16.13 -27.86 9.01
C MET A 7 15.12 -27.14 8.12
N ALA A 8 15.02 -25.83 8.25
CA ALA A 8 14.20 -24.98 7.39
C ALA A 8 14.97 -23.78 6.85
N VAL A 9 14.91 -23.57 5.54
CA VAL A 9 15.48 -22.38 4.91
C VAL A 9 14.33 -21.54 4.35
N LEU A 10 14.17 -20.33 4.88
CA LEU A 10 13.05 -19.46 4.57
C LEU A 10 13.47 -18.43 3.51
N PHE A 11 13.08 -18.67 2.26
CA PHE A 11 13.34 -17.79 1.13
C PHE A 11 12.24 -16.74 0.97
N ARG A 12 12.46 -15.56 1.54
CA ARG A 12 11.44 -14.51 1.67
C ARG A 12 11.97 -13.11 1.40
N SER A 13 11.18 -12.09 1.68
CA SER A 13 11.64 -10.70 1.74
C SER A 13 12.26 -10.38 3.10
N ARG A 14 13.18 -9.41 3.14
CA ARG A 14 13.83 -8.97 4.38
C ARG A 14 12.81 -8.51 5.42
N LEU A 15 12.94 -9.02 6.65
CA LEU A 15 12.21 -8.61 7.84
C LEU A 15 13.19 -8.41 9.00
N ASP A 16 12.87 -7.53 9.94
CA ASP A 16 13.67 -7.33 11.15
C ASP A 16 13.44 -8.45 12.19
N GLN A 17 12.21 -8.97 12.24
CA GLN A 17 11.84 -10.15 13.01
C GLN A 17 11.05 -11.09 12.11
N ASP A 18 11.49 -12.35 12.01
CA ASP A 18 10.76 -13.36 11.25
C ASP A 18 9.90 -14.23 12.17
N PRO A 19 8.55 -14.06 12.16
CA PRO A 19 7.67 -14.91 12.96
C PRO A 19 7.72 -16.39 12.55
N TYR A 20 8.16 -16.71 11.33
CA TYR A 20 8.30 -18.09 10.86
C TYR A 20 9.54 -18.75 11.45
N GLU A 21 10.66 -18.04 11.60
CA GLU A 21 11.83 -18.63 12.28
C GLU A 21 11.52 -18.96 13.73
N HIS A 22 10.84 -18.04 14.43
CA HIS A 22 10.44 -18.26 15.82
C HIS A 22 9.55 -19.50 15.94
N GLU A 23 8.47 -19.57 15.15
CA GLU A 23 7.53 -20.68 15.18
C GLU A 23 8.20 -22.03 14.83
N PHE A 24 9.07 -22.04 13.82
CA PHE A 24 9.80 -23.25 13.42
C PHE A 24 10.73 -23.73 14.53
N SER A 25 11.43 -22.81 15.20
CA SER A 25 12.28 -23.12 16.35
C SER A 25 11.49 -23.74 17.51
N GLU A 26 10.31 -23.21 17.83
CA GLU A 26 9.42 -23.79 18.85
C GLU A 26 8.97 -25.21 18.51
N HIS A 27 8.94 -25.58 17.23
CA HIS A 27 8.59 -26.91 16.73
C HIS A 27 9.81 -27.79 16.41
N GLY A 28 10.99 -27.43 16.91
CA GLY A 28 12.20 -28.25 16.82
C GLY A 28 12.88 -28.21 15.45
N TYR A 29 12.60 -27.22 14.62
CA TYR A 29 13.37 -26.94 13.42
C TYR A 29 14.50 -25.96 13.73
N GLU A 30 15.67 -26.23 13.17
CA GLU A 30 16.67 -25.18 13.00
C GLU A 30 16.38 -24.42 11.71
N SER A 31 16.12 -23.11 11.83
CA SER A 31 15.71 -22.28 10.71
C SER A 31 16.67 -21.15 10.41
N ILE A 32 16.80 -20.78 9.13
CA ILE A 32 17.47 -19.56 8.68
C ILE A 32 16.68 -18.86 7.58
N SER A 33 16.52 -17.55 7.71
CA SER A 33 15.94 -16.70 6.67
C SER A 33 16.98 -16.19 5.71
N VAL A 34 16.67 -16.38 4.44
CA VAL A 34 17.49 -15.93 3.34
C VAL A 34 16.65 -14.97 2.50
N PRO A 35 16.86 -13.65 2.64
CA PRO A 35 16.08 -12.70 1.87
C PRO A 35 16.42 -12.84 0.39
N LEU A 36 15.47 -13.18 -0.48
CA LEU A 36 15.68 -13.28 -1.95
C LEU A 36 15.23 -12.04 -2.71
N LEU A 37 14.31 -11.30 -2.13
CA LEU A 37 13.76 -10.09 -2.72
C LEU A 37 14.10 -8.92 -1.81
N ASP A 38 14.53 -7.82 -2.43
CA ASP A 38 14.66 -6.53 -1.79
C ASP A 38 13.65 -5.55 -2.40
N PHE A 39 13.41 -4.45 -1.71
CA PHE A 39 12.46 -3.44 -2.16
C PHE A 39 13.07 -2.05 -2.07
N GLU A 40 12.87 -1.27 -3.13
CA GLU A 40 13.20 0.14 -3.16
C GLU A 40 11.89 0.92 -3.22
N TYR A 41 11.65 1.80 -2.25
CA TYR A 41 10.46 2.66 -2.23
C TYR A 41 10.73 3.88 -3.11
N VAL A 42 9.91 4.08 -4.13
CA VAL A 42 10.11 5.12 -5.16
C VAL A 42 9.05 6.20 -5.17
N LEU A 43 7.98 6.05 -4.37
CA LEU A 43 7.03 7.13 -4.13
C LEU A 43 7.72 8.22 -3.31
N SER A 44 8.02 9.36 -3.92
CA SER A 44 8.62 10.50 -3.24
C SER A 44 7.56 11.39 -2.58
N ALA A 45 7.95 12.16 -1.56
CA ALA A 45 7.11 13.20 -0.98
C ALA A 45 6.55 14.17 -2.04
N ALA A 46 7.38 14.61 -3.00
CA ALA A 46 6.96 15.54 -4.05
C ALA A 46 5.92 14.93 -5.00
N GLN A 47 6.06 13.64 -5.36
CA GLN A 47 5.06 12.95 -6.17
C GLN A 47 3.75 12.81 -5.39
N PHE A 48 3.83 12.46 -4.11
CA PHE A 48 2.65 12.31 -3.26
C PHE A 48 1.93 13.66 -2.99
N GLU A 49 2.67 14.74 -2.80
CA GLU A 49 2.16 16.11 -2.73
C GLU A 49 1.32 16.46 -3.97
N ASN A 50 1.82 16.13 -5.17
CA ASN A 50 1.07 16.34 -6.42
C ASN A 50 -0.23 15.52 -6.49
N ILE A 51 -0.23 14.28 -5.95
CA ILE A 51 -1.44 13.44 -5.89
C ILE A 51 -2.48 14.10 -4.98
N LEU A 52 -2.08 14.61 -3.82
CA LEU A 52 -2.97 15.30 -2.88
C LEU A 52 -3.56 16.57 -3.49
N LEU A 53 -2.72 17.41 -4.12
CA LEU A 53 -3.15 18.66 -4.75
C LEU A 53 -4.08 18.41 -5.95
N ALA A 54 -3.79 17.40 -6.78
CA ALA A 54 -4.67 17.00 -7.87
C ALA A 54 -6.01 16.47 -7.32
N HIS A 55 -5.98 15.72 -6.22
CA HIS A 55 -7.19 15.15 -5.62
C HIS A 55 -8.16 16.18 -5.08
N ALA A 56 -7.64 17.25 -4.47
CA ALA A 56 -8.45 18.32 -3.94
C ALA A 56 -9.14 19.16 -5.02
N ASN A 57 -8.69 19.04 -6.28
CA ASN A 57 -9.12 19.81 -7.43
C ASN A 57 -9.10 21.31 -7.09
N LEU A 58 -7.92 21.94 -7.15
CA LEU A 58 -7.66 23.32 -6.70
C LEU A 58 -8.63 24.37 -7.26
N ASP A 59 -9.37 24.08 -8.34
CA ASP A 59 -10.43 24.95 -8.86
C ASP A 59 -11.65 25.05 -7.93
N VAL A 60 -11.96 24.04 -7.10
CA VAL A 60 -13.04 24.12 -6.10
C VAL A 60 -12.67 25.05 -4.95
N LEU A 61 -11.39 25.15 -4.61
CA LEU A 61 -10.92 26.15 -3.64
C LEU A 61 -11.05 27.58 -4.19
N ARG A 62 -11.13 27.78 -5.52
CA ARG A 62 -11.37 29.10 -6.14
C ARG A 62 -12.85 29.51 -6.11
N GLU A 63 -13.81 28.59 -6.25
CA GLU A 63 -15.26 28.91 -6.20
C GLU A 63 -15.75 29.27 -4.79
N PHE A 64 -15.12 28.70 -3.75
CA PHE A 64 -15.34 29.06 -2.34
C PHE A 64 -15.14 30.55 -2.06
N ASP A 65 -14.28 31.22 -2.82
CA ASP A 65 -13.87 32.61 -2.65
C ASP A 65 -14.91 33.60 -3.23
N ILE A 66 -15.71 33.17 -4.22
CA ILE A 66 -16.76 34.03 -4.79
C ILE A 66 -17.93 34.14 -3.81
N ALA A 67 -18.36 33.03 -3.21
CA ALA A 67 -19.49 33.01 -2.29
C ALA A 67 -19.19 33.74 -0.95
N SER A 68 -17.96 33.65 -0.45
CA SER A 68 -17.53 34.30 0.80
C SER A 68 -17.22 35.79 0.64
N ASN A 69 -16.73 36.23 -0.53
CA ASN A 69 -16.61 37.66 -0.85
C ASN A 69 -17.95 38.33 -1.18
N GLU A 70 -18.91 37.61 -1.76
CA GLU A 70 -20.28 38.12 -1.94
C GLU A 70 -21.01 38.33 -0.60
N GLN A 71 -20.75 37.50 0.42
CA GLN A 71 -21.30 37.69 1.76
C GLN A 71 -20.67 38.88 2.52
N LYS A 72 -19.37 39.15 2.33
CA LYS A 72 -18.72 40.36 2.89
C LYS A 72 -19.17 41.67 2.24
N GLY A 73 -19.84 41.62 1.09
CA GLY A 73 -20.46 42.78 0.45
C GLY A 73 -21.84 43.18 1.02
N SER A 74 -22.39 42.41 1.97
CA SER A 74 -23.76 42.58 2.48
C SER A 74 -23.78 42.89 4.00
N GLU A 75 -23.01 43.87 4.46
CA GLU A 75 -23.21 44.48 5.78
C GLU A 75 -23.92 45.83 5.68
N VAL A 76 -25.25 45.78 5.73
CA VAL A 76 -26.08 46.76 6.44
C VAL A 76 -27.15 45.97 7.20
N ALA A 77 -26.84 45.51 8.41
CA ALA A 77 -27.72 45.45 9.58
C ALA A 77 -27.06 44.65 10.71
N ASP A 78 -26.88 45.33 11.85
CA ASP A 78 -26.44 44.80 13.13
C ASP A 78 -27.18 43.51 13.53
N THR A 79 -26.43 42.44 13.78
CA THR A 79 -26.65 41.56 14.96
C THR A 79 -25.45 40.64 15.15
N SER A 80 -24.76 40.83 16.27
CA SER A 80 -23.70 39.96 16.76
C SER A 80 -24.29 38.66 17.31
N ILE A 81 -23.79 37.51 16.86
CA ILE A 81 -23.61 36.23 17.60
C ILE A 81 -22.80 35.27 16.69
N GLY A 82 -21.81 34.58 17.30
CA GLY A 82 -20.72 33.80 16.70
C GLY A 82 -21.04 32.90 15.50
N SER A 83 -20.45 33.24 14.35
CA SER A 83 -20.69 32.60 13.04
C SER A 83 -19.50 31.83 12.46
N ASP A 84 -18.29 31.93 13.02
CA ASP A 84 -17.09 31.36 12.39
C ASP A 84 -16.99 29.83 12.52
N GLU A 85 -17.58 29.23 13.56
CA GLU A 85 -17.61 27.76 13.74
C GLU A 85 -18.63 27.06 12.83
N ILE A 86 -19.65 27.77 12.36
CA ILE A 86 -20.73 27.21 11.53
C ILE A 86 -20.30 27.12 10.06
N ALA A 87 -19.38 27.99 9.61
CA ALA A 87 -18.92 28.03 8.22
C ALA A 87 -18.08 26.80 7.81
N LEU A 88 -17.21 26.30 8.70
CA LEU A 88 -16.43 25.09 8.42
C LEU A 88 -17.30 23.82 8.40
N GLY A 89 -18.29 23.74 9.30
CA GLY A 89 -19.19 22.59 9.44
C GLY A 89 -20.18 22.42 8.28
N ALA A 90 -20.66 23.51 7.69
CA ALA A 90 -21.56 23.46 6.52
C ALA A 90 -20.82 23.05 5.23
N CYS A 91 -19.53 23.35 5.13
CA CYS A 91 -18.71 23.09 3.94
C CYS A 91 -18.18 21.66 3.84
N MET A 92 -18.20 20.88 4.92
CA MET A 92 -17.86 19.45 4.87
C MET A 92 -18.93 18.58 4.20
N ASN A 93 -20.13 19.10 3.93
CA ASN A 93 -21.23 18.34 3.34
C ASN A 93 -21.31 18.41 1.80
N THR A 94 -20.45 19.16 1.12
CA THR A 94 -20.42 19.28 -0.36
C THR A 94 -19.23 18.55 -1.02
N CYS A 95 -18.70 17.49 -0.38
CA CYS A 95 -17.58 16.66 -0.83
C CYS A 95 -17.81 15.86 -2.15
N SER A 96 -18.48 16.41 -3.16
CA SER A 96 -18.71 15.70 -4.43
C SER A 96 -17.56 15.81 -5.44
N ASN A 97 -16.54 16.64 -5.20
CA ASN A 97 -15.52 16.97 -6.21
C ASN A 97 -14.13 16.40 -5.90
N SER A 98 -14.03 15.17 -5.42
CA SER A 98 -12.74 14.46 -5.31
C SER A 98 -12.31 13.90 -6.67
N LEU A 99 -11.06 14.09 -7.08
CA LEU A 99 -10.55 13.52 -8.35
C LEU A 99 -10.64 11.99 -8.39
N TYR A 100 -10.37 11.35 -7.25
CA TYR A 100 -10.40 9.90 -7.13
C TYR A 100 -11.67 9.48 -6.41
N SER A 101 -12.40 8.52 -6.99
CA SER A 101 -13.55 7.88 -6.36
C SER A 101 -13.13 6.73 -5.42
N GLY A 102 -11.91 6.20 -5.59
CA GLY A 102 -11.36 5.17 -4.73
C GLY A 102 -9.86 4.98 -4.89
N ILE A 103 -9.25 4.30 -3.92
CA ILE A 103 -7.82 3.96 -3.90
C ILE A 103 -7.69 2.44 -3.95
N ILE A 104 -6.79 1.92 -4.77
CA ILE A 104 -6.47 0.49 -4.86
C ILE A 104 -5.06 0.27 -4.31
N ILE A 105 -4.91 -0.64 -3.34
CA ILE A 105 -3.60 -0.99 -2.73
C ILE A 105 -3.46 -2.51 -2.67
N THR A 106 -2.48 -3.06 -3.40
CA THR A 106 -2.38 -4.52 -3.56
C THR A 106 -1.26 -5.16 -2.72
N SER A 107 -0.54 -4.39 -1.91
CA SER A 107 0.63 -4.87 -1.18
C SER A 107 0.94 -4.05 0.06
N GLY A 108 1.36 -4.72 1.13
CA GLY A 108 1.87 -4.06 2.34
C GLY A 108 3.13 -3.22 2.10
N ASN A 109 3.87 -3.45 1.01
CA ASN A 109 5.00 -2.59 0.62
C ASN A 109 4.54 -1.26 0.02
N SER A 110 3.39 -1.23 -0.66
CA SER A 110 2.79 0.02 -1.12
C SER A 110 2.33 0.88 0.06
N VAL A 111 1.83 0.24 1.13
CA VAL A 111 1.52 0.95 2.38
C VAL A 111 2.79 1.53 3.03
N THR A 112 3.90 0.78 3.08
CA THR A 112 5.17 1.32 3.60
C THR A 112 5.72 2.46 2.74
N ALA A 113 5.68 2.33 1.41
CA ALA A 113 6.09 3.41 0.53
C ALA A 113 5.26 4.69 0.75
N LEU A 114 3.95 4.54 0.92
CA LEU A 114 3.03 5.62 1.25
C LEU A 114 3.36 6.25 2.61
N GLU A 115 3.63 5.42 3.62
CA GLU A 115 4.08 5.89 4.94
C GLU A 115 5.37 6.71 4.85
N CYS A 116 6.37 6.22 4.12
CA CYS A 116 7.63 6.94 3.90
C CYS A 116 7.39 8.30 3.24
N ALA A 117 6.61 8.32 2.16
CA ALA A 117 6.32 9.55 1.40
C ALA A 117 5.56 10.60 2.23
N ILE A 118 4.59 10.17 3.04
CA ILE A 118 3.84 11.07 3.93
C ILE A 118 4.75 11.62 5.04
N ASN A 119 5.58 10.78 5.66
CA ASN A 119 6.49 11.22 6.72
C ASN A 119 7.50 12.24 6.19
N GLU A 120 8.10 11.96 5.03
CA GLU A 120 9.00 12.91 4.36
C GLU A 120 8.27 14.21 3.98
N LEU A 121 7.02 14.12 3.50
CA LEU A 121 6.21 15.32 3.19
C LEU A 121 5.90 16.14 4.44
N ILE A 122 5.61 15.52 5.58
CA ILE A 122 5.42 16.22 6.86
C ILE A 122 6.67 17.03 7.22
N GLU A 123 7.86 16.42 7.14
CA GLU A 123 9.13 17.09 7.42
C GLU A 123 9.34 18.29 6.48
N VAL A 124 9.11 18.09 5.18
CA VAL A 124 9.21 19.15 4.17
C VAL A 124 8.26 20.32 4.47
N VAL A 125 7.02 20.04 4.86
CA VAL A 125 6.02 21.07 5.19
C VAL A 125 6.41 21.83 6.46
N ILE A 126 6.93 21.14 7.49
CA ILE A 126 7.44 21.79 8.71
C ILE A 126 8.60 22.74 8.40
N GLU A 127 9.56 22.29 7.60
CA GLU A 127 10.70 23.12 7.19
C GLU A 127 10.28 24.36 6.41
N ARG A 128 9.26 24.24 5.53
CA ARG A 128 8.68 25.37 4.78
C ARG A 128 8.03 26.37 5.74
N GLY A 129 7.20 25.88 6.67
CA GLY A 129 6.57 26.71 7.70
C GLY A 129 7.59 27.51 8.52
N ALA A 130 8.66 26.87 8.98
CA ALA A 130 9.73 27.51 9.76
C ALA A 130 10.51 28.58 8.98
N LYS A 131 10.69 28.40 7.67
CA LYS A 131 11.36 29.40 6.80
C LYS A 131 10.49 30.64 6.62
N ASN A 132 9.17 30.46 6.47
CA ASN A 132 8.23 31.57 6.28
C ASN A 132 8.07 32.43 7.56
N SER A 133 8.04 31.81 8.74
CA SER A 133 7.98 32.56 10.01
C SER A 133 9.20 33.47 10.25
N ASN A 134 10.37 33.13 9.70
CA ASN A 134 11.58 33.95 9.84
C ASN A 134 11.61 35.17 8.90
N SER A 135 10.87 35.15 7.78
CA SER A 135 10.82 36.31 6.87
C SER A 135 9.89 37.42 7.35
N ASP A 136 8.86 37.09 8.15
CA ASP A 136 7.80 38.03 8.53
C ASP A 136 8.17 38.96 9.70
N ASN A 137 9.30 38.73 10.37
CA ASN A 137 9.84 39.66 11.39
C ASN A 137 10.38 40.99 10.80
N ARG A 138 10.17 41.28 9.51
CA ARG A 138 10.59 42.54 8.86
C ARG A 138 9.46 43.51 8.50
N GLY A 139 8.19 43.20 8.78
CA GLY A 139 7.12 44.18 8.56
C GLY A 139 5.79 43.68 9.10
N GLY A 140 5.36 44.26 10.22
CA GLY A 140 4.11 43.88 10.88
C GLY A 140 2.91 44.11 9.97
N ASN A 141 2.35 43.04 9.45
CA ASN A 141 0.96 42.96 9.03
C ASN A 141 0.43 41.58 9.44
N SER A 142 -0.64 41.60 10.24
CA SER A 142 -1.28 40.43 10.83
C SER A 142 -1.78 39.46 9.74
N TYR A 143 -1.41 38.18 9.85
CA TYR A 143 -1.87 37.09 9.00
C TYR A 143 -3.33 36.75 9.31
N SER A 144 -4.21 36.86 8.31
CA SER A 144 -5.56 36.30 8.31
C SER A 144 -5.58 35.00 7.50
N GLY A 145 -6.12 33.92 8.08
CA GLY A 145 -6.70 32.74 7.39
C GLY A 145 -5.79 31.87 6.53
N THR A 146 -5.67 30.58 6.87
CA THR A 146 -5.07 29.52 6.05
C THR A 146 -5.68 29.44 4.63
N GLU A 147 -6.93 29.86 4.43
CA GLU A 147 -7.60 29.86 3.13
C GLU A 147 -7.10 30.98 2.19
N GLU A 148 -6.88 32.19 2.70
CA GLU A 148 -6.49 33.38 1.91
C GLU A 148 -5.07 33.23 1.29
N THR A 149 -4.21 32.46 1.96
CA THR A 149 -2.84 32.20 1.53
C THR A 149 -2.76 31.18 0.38
N ILE A 150 -3.68 30.21 0.35
CA ILE A 150 -3.80 29.23 -0.73
C ILE A 150 -4.30 29.92 -2.01
N LEU A 151 -5.20 30.91 -1.87
CA LEU A 151 -5.83 31.67 -2.96
C LEU A 151 -4.86 32.59 -3.72
N LYS A 152 -4.01 33.37 -3.04
CA LYS A 152 -3.01 34.25 -3.70
C LYS A 152 -2.01 33.47 -4.57
N ARG A 153 -1.80 32.17 -4.30
CA ARG A 153 -0.83 31.33 -5.02
C ARG A 153 -1.36 30.75 -6.33
N ALA A 154 -2.67 30.57 -6.46
CA ALA A 154 -3.27 29.99 -7.67
C ALA A 154 -3.09 30.88 -8.91
N ASN A 155 -2.76 32.16 -8.73
CA ASN A 155 -2.44 33.11 -9.81
C ASN A 155 -0.92 33.32 -10.00
N SER A 156 -0.09 32.66 -9.18
CA SER A 156 1.36 32.70 -9.34
C SER A 156 1.81 31.61 -10.32
N SER A 157 2.82 31.91 -11.14
CA SER A 157 3.42 30.92 -12.07
C SER A 157 4.20 29.81 -11.35
N LYS A 158 4.16 29.76 -10.01
CA LYS A 158 4.85 28.75 -9.21
C LYS A 158 3.95 27.52 -9.07
N PRO A 159 4.51 26.30 -9.12
CA PRO A 159 3.73 25.10 -8.86
C PRO A 159 3.09 25.18 -7.48
N ALA A 160 1.83 24.78 -7.37
CA ALA A 160 1.13 24.70 -6.10
C ALA A 160 1.90 23.80 -5.13
N ARG A 161 1.96 24.20 -3.86
CA ARG A 161 2.66 23.52 -2.77
C ARG A 161 1.86 23.61 -1.49
N ILE A 162 1.95 22.56 -0.69
CA ILE A 162 1.44 22.49 0.67
C ILE A 162 2.45 23.20 1.57
N GLU A 163 2.00 24.20 2.31
CA GLU A 163 2.89 25.10 3.06
C GLU A 163 2.62 25.04 4.57
N THR A 164 1.50 24.46 4.98
CA THR A 164 1.16 24.28 6.40
C THR A 164 0.75 22.85 6.72
N ILE A 165 0.93 22.44 7.98
CA ILE A 165 0.50 21.12 8.46
C ILE A 165 -1.02 21.00 8.41
N SER A 166 -1.76 22.08 8.70
CA SER A 166 -3.22 22.08 8.61
C SER A 166 -3.73 21.78 7.19
N GLU A 167 -3.09 22.37 6.16
CA GLU A 167 -3.36 22.03 4.75
C GLU A 167 -3.10 20.55 4.47
N LEU A 168 -1.96 20.02 4.93
CA LEU A 168 -1.61 18.61 4.74
C LEU A 168 -2.64 17.67 5.40
N VAL A 169 -3.03 17.96 6.65
CA VAL A 169 -4.02 17.18 7.41
C VAL A 169 -5.35 17.15 6.65
N TYR A 170 -5.82 18.31 6.18
CA TYR A 170 -7.06 18.42 5.41
C TYR A 170 -7.01 17.59 4.12
N LEU A 171 -5.91 17.68 3.37
CA LEU A 171 -5.75 16.94 2.11
C LEU A 171 -5.67 15.43 2.33
N LEU A 172 -4.99 14.99 3.39
CA LEU A 172 -4.92 13.58 3.78
C LEU A 172 -6.28 13.04 4.21
N ASP A 173 -7.00 13.77 5.07
CA ASP A 173 -8.35 13.39 5.52
C ASP A 173 -9.27 13.20 4.31
N ARG A 174 -9.27 14.17 3.38
CA ARG A 174 -10.08 14.10 2.16
C ARG A 174 -9.68 12.90 1.27
N LEU A 175 -8.38 12.66 1.06
CA LEU A 175 -7.91 11.53 0.26
C LEU A 175 -8.37 10.19 0.84
N PHE A 176 -8.34 10.03 2.17
CA PHE A 176 -8.66 8.75 2.82
C PHE A 176 -10.15 8.58 3.22
N ARG A 177 -11.00 9.58 2.96
CA ARG A 177 -12.47 9.42 3.05
C ARG A 177 -13.06 8.62 1.89
N VAL A 178 -12.32 8.44 0.80
CA VAL A 178 -12.77 7.61 -0.34
C VAL A 178 -12.67 6.11 -0.01
N ASN A 179 -13.36 5.27 -0.78
CA ASN A 179 -13.27 3.82 -0.61
C ASN A 179 -11.86 3.31 -0.95
N VAL A 180 -11.29 2.48 -0.08
CA VAL A 180 -10.02 1.80 -0.31
C VAL A 180 -10.24 0.32 -0.60
N PHE A 181 -9.70 -0.16 -1.71
CA PHE A 181 -9.75 -1.56 -2.13
C PHE A 181 -8.38 -2.21 -1.89
N ALA A 182 -8.33 -3.22 -1.02
CA ALA A 182 -7.09 -3.85 -0.59
C ALA A 182 -7.01 -5.35 -0.92
N ILE A 183 -5.83 -5.82 -1.36
CA ILE A 183 -5.53 -7.25 -1.44
C ILE A 183 -4.85 -7.72 -0.14
N GLY A 184 -5.55 -8.59 0.58
CA GLY A 184 -5.05 -9.35 1.73
C GLY A 184 -5.26 -8.64 3.08
N PRO A 185 -5.63 -9.40 4.14
CA PRO A 185 -5.82 -8.85 5.49
C PRO A 185 -4.60 -8.14 6.06
N ALA A 186 -3.40 -8.60 5.70
CA ALA A 186 -2.16 -7.98 6.16
C ALA A 186 -1.99 -6.56 5.58
N THR A 187 -2.39 -6.34 4.32
CA THR A 187 -2.29 -5.03 3.66
C THR A 187 -3.29 -4.05 4.26
N SER A 188 -4.55 -4.46 4.41
CA SER A 188 -5.62 -3.63 4.98
C SER A 188 -5.35 -3.28 6.45
N SER A 189 -4.92 -4.25 7.25
CA SER A 189 -4.57 -4.04 8.66
C SER A 189 -3.41 -3.08 8.82
N LYS A 190 -2.36 -3.24 7.99
CA LYS A 190 -1.20 -2.33 7.99
C LYS A 190 -1.60 -0.91 7.60
N LEU A 191 -2.47 -0.73 6.62
CA LEU A 191 -2.98 0.58 6.23
C LEU A 191 -3.77 1.23 7.38
N LYS A 192 -4.74 0.51 7.97
CA LYS A 192 -5.53 1.00 9.10
C LYS A 192 -4.65 1.46 10.26
N GLN A 193 -3.75 0.58 10.72
CA GLN A 193 -2.79 0.91 11.78
C GLN A 193 -1.95 2.14 11.45
N TYR A 194 -1.50 2.28 10.21
CA TYR A 194 -0.73 3.43 9.78
C TYR A 194 -1.55 4.73 9.85
N ILE A 195 -2.76 4.73 9.28
CA ILE A 195 -3.64 5.92 9.27
C ILE A 195 -4.06 6.30 10.69
N ASP A 196 -4.45 5.32 11.52
CA ASP A 196 -4.81 5.57 12.92
C ASP A 196 -3.65 6.25 13.66
N ARG A 197 -2.43 5.67 13.59
CA ARG A 197 -1.23 6.22 14.22
C ARG A 197 -0.83 7.59 13.67
N LEU A 198 -1.01 7.82 12.36
CA LEU A 198 -0.70 9.10 11.72
C LEU A 198 -1.56 10.22 12.31
N PHE A 199 -2.88 10.00 12.41
CA PHE A 199 -3.82 11.00 12.91
C PHE A 199 -3.91 11.05 14.45
N SER A 200 -3.60 9.96 15.17
CA SER A 200 -3.62 9.94 16.64
C SER A 200 -2.34 10.48 17.28
N ASP A 201 -1.18 10.09 16.76
CA ASP A 201 0.08 10.29 17.48
C ASP A 201 0.89 11.43 16.84
N LYS A 202 1.07 11.37 15.52
CA LYS A 202 1.95 12.30 14.81
C LYS A 202 1.29 13.67 14.62
N LEU A 203 0.14 13.70 13.93
CA LEU A 203 -0.48 14.97 13.54
C LEU A 203 -1.06 15.73 14.73
N LYS A 204 -1.60 15.02 15.74
CA LYS A 204 -2.01 15.65 17.01
C LYS A 204 -0.84 16.24 17.79
N GLY A 205 0.34 15.60 17.76
CA GLY A 205 1.55 16.16 18.36
C GLY A 205 1.92 17.53 17.79
N PHE A 206 1.73 17.72 16.48
CA PHE A 206 1.95 19.01 15.82
C PHE A 206 0.83 20.01 16.11
N ALA A 207 -0.44 19.57 16.09
CA ALA A 207 -1.57 20.46 16.37
C ALA A 207 -1.59 20.99 17.80
N ALA A 208 -1.18 20.19 18.79
CA ALA A 208 -1.09 20.63 20.19
C ALA A 208 -0.07 21.76 20.41
N SER A 209 0.87 21.96 19.49
CA SER A 209 1.83 23.06 19.52
C SER A 209 1.33 24.34 18.85
N SER A 210 0.20 24.27 18.14
CA SER A 210 -0.44 25.41 17.48
C SER A 210 -1.61 25.92 18.35
N GLU A 211 -1.76 27.24 18.48
CA GLU A 211 -2.86 27.85 19.26
C GLU A 211 -4.26 27.51 18.72
N ALA A 212 -4.37 27.00 17.49
CA ALA A 212 -5.61 26.50 16.91
C ALA A 212 -5.77 25.00 17.20
N ALA A 213 -6.54 24.65 18.22
CA ALA A 213 -6.96 23.29 18.49
C ALA A 213 -7.91 22.80 17.37
N ILE A 214 -7.35 22.32 16.27
CA ILE A 214 -8.13 21.64 15.22
C ILE A 214 -8.50 20.25 15.76
N ASP A 215 -9.79 19.90 15.77
CA ASP A 215 -10.23 18.53 16.08
C ASP A 215 -9.79 17.59 14.96
N ILE A 216 -8.63 16.95 15.14
CA ILE A 216 -8.09 15.95 14.23
C ILE A 216 -8.71 14.61 14.58
N SER A 217 -10.00 14.44 14.29
CA SER A 217 -10.59 13.12 14.15
C SER A 217 -10.15 12.56 12.80
N GLY A 218 -9.32 11.52 12.78
CA GLY A 218 -8.87 10.92 11.53
C GLY A 218 -10.04 10.41 10.66
N PRO A 219 -9.80 10.19 9.36
CA PRO A 219 -10.85 9.72 8.45
C PRO A 219 -11.34 8.33 8.86
N ALA A 220 -12.67 8.13 8.81
CA ALA A 220 -13.27 6.82 8.98
C ALA A 220 -12.97 5.95 7.73
N LEU A 221 -11.84 5.27 7.74
CA LEU A 221 -11.33 4.52 6.59
C LEU A 221 -12.28 3.38 6.20
N THR A 222 -12.89 3.49 5.02
CA THR A 222 -13.72 2.42 4.44
C THR A 222 -12.84 1.52 3.59
N VAL A 223 -12.54 0.31 4.08
CA VAL A 223 -11.68 -0.66 3.38
C VAL A 223 -12.47 -1.88 2.91
N GLU A 224 -12.53 -2.08 1.61
CA GLU A 224 -13.00 -3.29 0.97
C GLU A 224 -11.85 -4.24 0.68
N GLU A 225 -11.85 -5.38 1.37
CA GLU A 225 -10.77 -6.35 1.30
C GLU A 225 -11.13 -7.56 0.42
N ALA A 226 -10.15 -8.09 -0.28
CA ALA A 226 -10.21 -9.41 -0.90
C ALA A 226 -8.87 -10.15 -0.79
N ILE A 227 -8.88 -11.48 -0.81
CA ILE A 227 -7.64 -12.29 -0.72
C ILE A 227 -6.84 -12.34 -2.03
N SER A 228 -7.43 -11.89 -3.15
CA SER A 228 -6.81 -11.92 -4.48
C SER A 228 -7.39 -10.85 -5.40
N ALA A 229 -6.70 -10.58 -6.51
CA ALA A 229 -7.19 -9.65 -7.54
C ALA A 229 -8.51 -10.13 -8.18
N ASP A 230 -8.68 -11.44 -8.37
CA ASP A 230 -9.92 -12.04 -8.90
C ASP A 230 -11.15 -11.70 -8.07
N MET A 231 -10.98 -11.67 -6.75
CA MET A 231 -12.08 -11.37 -5.83
C MET A 231 -12.24 -9.87 -5.59
N LEU A 232 -11.19 -9.07 -5.81
CA LEU A 232 -11.25 -7.61 -5.64
C LEU A 232 -11.89 -6.91 -6.84
N ILE A 233 -11.63 -7.39 -8.06
CA ILE A 233 -12.12 -6.76 -9.30
C ILE A 233 -13.65 -6.63 -9.32
N PRO A 234 -14.45 -7.67 -9.00
CA PRO A 234 -15.91 -7.54 -8.97
C PRO A 234 -16.39 -6.44 -8.01
N LYS A 235 -15.75 -6.30 -6.84
CA LYS A 235 -16.08 -5.26 -5.85
C LYS A 235 -15.81 -3.86 -6.38
N ILE A 236 -14.65 -3.66 -7.05
CA ILE A 236 -14.31 -2.38 -7.67
C ILE A 236 -15.32 -2.02 -8.76
N LEU A 237 -15.73 -2.98 -9.59
CA LEU A 237 -16.69 -2.77 -10.67
C LEU A 237 -18.12 -2.52 -10.14
N GLU A 238 -18.53 -3.20 -9.08
CA GLU A 238 -19.80 -2.96 -8.39
C GLU A 238 -19.83 -1.54 -7.80
N PHE A 239 -18.75 -1.13 -7.11
CA PHE A 239 -18.60 0.23 -6.60
C PHE A 239 -18.66 1.26 -7.73
N ALA A 240 -17.94 1.05 -8.83
CA ALA A 240 -17.98 1.96 -9.98
C ALA A 240 -19.39 2.07 -10.58
N SER A 241 -20.16 0.96 -10.56
CA SER A 241 -21.54 0.92 -11.04
C SER A 241 -22.52 1.65 -10.14
N SER A 242 -22.37 1.54 -8.82
CA SER A 242 -23.23 2.25 -7.86
C SER A 242 -22.91 3.74 -7.79
N HIS A 243 -21.63 4.11 -7.86
CA HIS A 243 -21.20 5.51 -7.89
C HIS A 243 -21.65 6.22 -9.18
N ALA A 244 -21.82 5.46 -10.27
CA ALA A 244 -22.36 5.97 -11.53
C ALA A 244 -23.84 6.38 -11.48
N LEU A 245 -24.60 5.90 -10.49
CA LEU A 245 -26.03 6.17 -10.36
C LEU A 245 -26.35 7.44 -9.57
N ALA A 246 -25.37 8.03 -8.88
CA ALA A 246 -25.56 9.31 -8.22
C ALA A 246 -25.85 10.39 -9.30
N PRO A 247 -27.01 11.07 -9.26
CA PRO A 247 -27.29 12.16 -10.18
C PRO A 247 -26.19 13.22 -10.01
N PRO A 248 -25.68 13.82 -11.10
CA PRO A 248 -24.76 14.93 -10.96
C PRO A 248 -25.42 15.99 -10.06
N PRO A 249 -24.71 16.52 -9.04
CA PRO A 249 -25.26 17.61 -8.23
C PRO A 249 -25.71 18.71 -9.18
N ASN A 250 -26.97 19.16 -9.04
CA ASN A 250 -27.66 20.06 -9.96
C ASN A 250 -26.72 21.15 -10.50
N SER A 251 -26.13 20.90 -11.68
CA SER A 251 -25.25 21.86 -12.33
C SER A 251 -26.15 22.88 -13.00
N SER A 252 -26.56 23.91 -12.25
CA SER A 252 -26.97 25.18 -12.84
C SER A 252 -25.94 25.58 -13.88
N GLN A 253 -26.37 25.85 -15.11
CA GLN A 253 -25.52 26.12 -16.27
C GLN A 253 -24.50 27.24 -15.97
N ILE A 254 -23.26 26.86 -15.66
CA ILE A 254 -22.14 27.80 -15.59
C ILE A 254 -21.55 27.87 -17.00
N HIS A 255 -21.79 29.00 -17.67
CA HIS A 255 -21.13 29.36 -18.92
C HIS A 255 -19.73 29.91 -18.60
N SER A 256 -18.67 29.14 -18.86
CA SER A 256 -17.30 29.67 -18.86
C SER A 256 -16.45 29.10 -20.00
N ASP A 257 -15.86 30.02 -20.77
CA ASP A 257 -15.13 29.83 -22.02
C ASP A 257 -13.61 29.62 -21.85
N ASP A 258 -13.13 29.20 -20.66
CA ASP A 258 -11.69 29.02 -20.43
C ASP A 258 -11.19 27.59 -20.69
N ALA A 259 -10.27 27.49 -21.64
CA ALA A 259 -9.70 26.25 -22.17
C ALA A 259 -8.30 25.98 -21.58
N SER A 260 -8.23 25.33 -20.42
CA SER A 260 -7.03 24.57 -19.98
C SER A 260 -7.21 23.73 -18.72
N ALA A 261 -8.33 23.81 -18.01
CA ALA A 261 -8.61 22.92 -16.89
C ALA A 261 -8.90 21.49 -17.39
N ILE A 262 -8.39 20.48 -16.68
CA ILE A 262 -8.78 19.09 -16.84
C ILE A 262 -10.27 19.00 -16.50
N LYS A 263 -11.14 19.18 -17.51
CA LYS A 263 -12.57 18.95 -17.35
C LYS A 263 -12.75 17.46 -17.11
N CYS A 264 -12.97 17.06 -15.86
CA CYS A 264 -13.53 15.75 -15.57
C CYS A 264 -14.86 15.67 -16.33
N GLU A 265 -14.92 14.84 -17.36
CA GLU A 265 -16.19 14.56 -18.03
C GLU A 265 -17.14 14.03 -16.96
N SER A 266 -18.31 14.68 -16.83
CA SER A 266 -19.28 14.39 -15.78
C SER A 266 -19.67 12.89 -15.85
N GLY A 267 -19.12 12.08 -14.96
CA GLY A 267 -19.43 10.66 -14.84
C GLY A 267 -18.26 9.68 -14.95
N GLU A 268 -17.02 10.12 -15.14
CA GLU A 268 -15.86 9.21 -15.06
C GLU A 268 -15.61 8.77 -13.60
N VAL A 269 -15.44 7.46 -13.37
CA VAL A 269 -15.02 6.92 -12.07
C VAL A 269 -13.52 6.67 -12.14
N ARG A 270 -12.74 7.45 -11.39
CA ARG A 270 -11.29 7.40 -11.43
C ARG A 270 -10.71 6.80 -10.15
N PHE A 271 -9.79 5.85 -10.30
CA PHE A 271 -9.12 5.18 -9.19
C PHE A 271 -7.63 5.53 -9.14
N LEU A 272 -7.11 5.76 -7.94
CA LEU A 272 -5.67 5.84 -7.69
C LEU A 272 -5.15 4.43 -7.37
N PHE A 273 -4.26 3.88 -8.19
CA PHE A 273 -3.70 2.55 -7.97
C PHE A 273 -2.25 2.60 -7.51
N LEU A 274 -2.04 2.35 -6.22
CA LEU A 274 -0.72 2.28 -5.60
C LEU A 274 -0.19 0.84 -5.67
N CYS A 275 0.88 0.63 -6.43
CA CYS A 275 1.35 -0.71 -6.77
C CYS A 275 2.88 -0.83 -6.85
N GLY A 276 3.39 -2.07 -6.91
CA GLY A 276 4.79 -2.32 -7.22
C GLY A 276 5.09 -2.23 -8.72
N SER A 277 6.37 -2.19 -9.08
CA SER A 277 6.82 -2.23 -10.48
C SER A 277 6.37 -3.52 -11.19
N ILE A 278 6.36 -4.64 -10.46
CA ILE A 278 5.80 -5.92 -10.87
C ILE A 278 4.34 -6.00 -10.37
N SER A 279 3.47 -5.12 -10.88
CA SER A 279 2.03 -5.19 -10.56
C SER A 279 1.34 -6.26 -11.40
N LEU A 280 0.32 -6.91 -10.85
CA LEU A 280 -0.57 -7.78 -11.61
C LEU A 280 -1.25 -6.97 -12.73
N PRO A 281 -1.07 -7.29 -14.03
CA PRO A 281 -1.74 -6.59 -15.12
C PRO A 281 -3.26 -6.75 -15.05
N LYS A 282 -3.72 -7.78 -14.32
CA LYS A 282 -5.12 -8.17 -14.16
C LYS A 282 -6.06 -7.04 -13.74
N ILE A 283 -5.69 -6.19 -12.76
CA ILE A 283 -6.54 -5.07 -12.33
C ILE A 283 -6.58 -3.98 -13.42
N PRO A 284 -5.44 -3.45 -13.91
CA PRO A 284 -5.44 -2.55 -15.06
C PRO A 284 -6.20 -3.06 -16.29
N ASP A 285 -6.03 -4.33 -16.65
CA ASP A 285 -6.70 -4.94 -17.81
C ASP A 285 -8.22 -5.04 -17.59
N ALA A 286 -8.66 -5.35 -16.37
CA ALA A 286 -10.08 -5.42 -16.05
C ALA A 286 -10.74 -4.03 -16.07
N LEU A 287 -10.07 -3.01 -15.54
CA LEU A 287 -10.62 -1.65 -15.47
C LEU A 287 -10.50 -0.88 -16.79
N SER A 288 -9.48 -1.12 -17.61
CA SER A 288 -9.37 -0.49 -18.94
C SER A 288 -10.47 -0.93 -19.90
N ASN A 289 -10.99 -2.15 -19.73
CA ASN A 289 -12.04 -2.71 -20.59
C ASN A 289 -13.45 -2.59 -19.99
N ALA A 290 -13.58 -2.10 -18.76
CA ALA A 290 -14.87 -2.02 -18.09
C ALA A 290 -15.71 -0.86 -18.65
N VAL A 291 -16.82 -1.20 -19.31
CA VAL A 291 -17.90 -0.26 -19.59
C VAL A 291 -18.93 -0.43 -18.49
N VAL A 292 -19.04 0.58 -17.63
CA VAL A 292 -20.01 0.59 -16.55
C VAL A 292 -21.33 1.09 -17.11
N MET A 293 -22.33 0.21 -17.17
CA MET A 293 -23.68 0.55 -17.61
C MET A 293 -24.42 1.24 -16.46
N SER A 294 -24.83 2.49 -16.66
CA SER A 294 -25.72 3.18 -15.72
C SER A 294 -27.11 2.54 -15.77
N VAL A 295 -27.53 1.93 -14.67
CA VAL A 295 -28.88 1.34 -14.50
C VAL A 295 -29.88 2.45 -14.13
N GLY A 296 -30.07 3.41 -15.04
CA GLY A 296 -31.05 4.50 -14.90
C GLY A 296 -31.95 4.55 -16.11
N GLY A 297 -33.25 4.28 -15.92
CA GLY A 297 -34.23 3.99 -16.97
C GLY A 297 -34.45 5.13 -17.97
N GLY A 298 -33.78 5.04 -19.11
CA GLY A 298 -34.02 5.80 -20.33
C GLY A 298 -33.16 5.21 -21.45
N ASP A 299 -33.67 5.18 -22.67
CA ASP A 299 -33.12 4.47 -23.85
C ASP A 299 -31.73 4.97 -24.34
N LYS A 300 -31.06 5.80 -23.54
CA LYS A 300 -29.72 6.34 -23.76
C LYS A 300 -28.86 6.14 -22.52
N GLY A 301 -28.69 4.88 -22.10
CA GLY A 301 -27.75 4.52 -21.03
C GLY A 301 -26.36 5.07 -21.33
N GLY A 302 -25.95 6.12 -20.60
CA GLY A 302 -24.63 6.72 -20.75
C GLY A 302 -23.56 5.71 -20.37
N ARG A 303 -22.68 5.35 -21.30
CA ARG A 303 -21.50 4.53 -21.02
C ARG A 303 -20.51 5.38 -20.22
N ARG A 304 -20.31 5.04 -18.95
CA ARG A 304 -19.25 5.63 -18.14
C ARG A 304 -18.00 4.76 -18.24
N ARG A 305 -16.84 5.40 -18.40
CA ARG A 305 -15.55 4.74 -18.39
C ARG A 305 -14.96 4.80 -16.98
N THR A 306 -14.26 3.74 -16.61
CA THR A 306 -13.37 3.77 -15.44
C THR A 306 -11.99 4.24 -15.88
N GLN A 307 -11.38 5.15 -15.13
CA GLN A 307 -9.99 5.54 -15.29
C GLN A 307 -9.14 5.02 -14.14
N LEU A 308 -7.91 4.66 -14.46
CA LEU A 308 -6.95 4.15 -13.49
C LEU A 308 -5.64 4.94 -13.57
N ASP A 309 -5.35 5.72 -12.54
CA ASP A 309 -4.09 6.44 -12.42
C ASP A 309 -3.12 5.54 -11.64
N ARG A 310 -2.22 4.88 -12.36
CA ARG A 310 -1.25 3.94 -11.78
C ARG A 310 -0.02 4.68 -11.26
N VAL A 311 0.27 4.49 -9.98
CA VAL A 311 1.48 5.00 -9.32
C VAL A 311 2.30 3.82 -8.83
N VAL A 312 3.51 3.67 -9.38
CA VAL A 312 4.49 2.71 -8.87
C VAL A 312 5.08 3.29 -7.61
N THR A 313 4.83 2.64 -6.47
CA THR A 313 5.30 3.11 -5.16
C THR A 313 6.56 2.39 -4.69
N TYR A 314 6.84 1.20 -5.24
CA TYR A 314 8.06 0.46 -4.94
C TYR A 314 8.54 -0.40 -6.11
N ASN A 315 9.85 -0.59 -6.23
CA ASN A 315 10.48 -1.55 -7.11
C ASN A 315 10.78 -2.84 -6.35
N THR A 316 10.49 -3.99 -6.97
CA THR A 316 10.99 -5.27 -6.48
C THR A 316 12.36 -5.54 -7.10
N ILE A 317 13.39 -5.61 -6.27
CA ILE A 317 14.75 -5.90 -6.68
C ILE A 317 14.96 -7.41 -6.51
N LYS A 318 15.10 -8.12 -7.64
CA LYS A 318 15.46 -9.54 -7.64
C LYS A 318 16.93 -9.68 -7.24
N SER A 319 17.23 -10.69 -6.42
CA SER A 319 18.62 -11.05 -6.15
C SER A 319 19.31 -11.43 -7.46
N THR A 320 20.46 -10.83 -7.76
CA THR A 320 21.32 -11.24 -8.88
C THR A 320 21.83 -12.67 -8.63
N ASP A 321 22.23 -13.39 -9.68
CA ASP A 321 22.80 -14.73 -9.56
C ASP A 321 24.02 -14.75 -8.63
N ALA A 322 24.85 -13.70 -8.67
CA ALA A 322 26.00 -13.55 -7.77
C ALA A 322 25.57 -13.41 -6.30
N LEU A 323 24.53 -12.62 -6.03
CA LEU A 323 24.01 -12.43 -4.68
C LEU A 323 23.25 -13.68 -4.19
N ALA A 324 22.50 -14.33 -5.08
CA ALA A 324 21.82 -15.60 -4.82
C ALA A 324 22.85 -16.68 -4.47
N SER A 325 23.94 -16.77 -5.24
CA SER A 325 25.06 -17.67 -4.97
C SER A 325 25.71 -17.38 -3.61
N LYS A 326 25.96 -16.11 -3.27
CA LYS A 326 26.50 -15.73 -1.96
C LYS A 326 25.57 -16.14 -0.82
N LYS A 327 24.26 -15.95 -0.99
CA LYS A 327 23.22 -16.35 -0.02
C LYS A 327 23.11 -17.86 0.11
N LEU A 328 23.19 -18.60 -0.99
CA LEU A 328 23.18 -20.07 -0.97
C LEU A 328 24.45 -20.67 -0.36
N ARG A 329 25.59 -19.99 -0.40
CA ARG A 329 26.75 -20.42 0.41
C ARG A 329 26.45 -20.42 1.91
N LEU A 330 25.66 -19.47 2.41
CA LEU A 330 25.22 -19.48 3.81
C LEU A 330 24.37 -20.71 4.09
N VAL A 331 23.48 -21.08 3.15
CA VAL A 331 22.68 -22.30 3.24
C VAL A 331 23.57 -23.54 3.22
N SER A 332 24.56 -23.62 2.32
CA SER A 332 25.48 -24.76 2.27
C SER A 332 26.27 -24.89 3.57
N SER A 333 26.84 -23.80 4.10
CA SER A 333 27.52 -23.83 5.40
C SER A 333 26.59 -24.19 6.56
N PHE A 334 25.33 -23.77 6.49
CA PHE A 334 24.30 -24.16 7.46
C PHE A 334 24.01 -25.67 7.38
N VAL A 335 23.80 -26.22 6.18
CA VAL A 335 23.57 -27.66 5.97
C VAL A 335 24.78 -28.49 6.38
N GLU A 336 26.00 -28.07 6.02
CA GLU A 336 27.26 -28.76 6.34
C GLU A 336 27.54 -28.83 7.84
N ARG A 337 27.33 -27.73 8.57
CA ARG A 337 27.51 -27.67 10.03
C ARG A 337 26.66 -28.72 10.74
N HIS A 338 25.46 -28.95 10.23
CA HIS A 338 24.50 -29.86 10.82
C HIS A 338 24.65 -31.29 10.31
N SER A 339 25.19 -31.46 9.10
CA SER A 339 25.50 -32.74 8.47
C SER A 339 26.79 -33.40 8.96
N THR A 340 27.83 -32.64 9.29
CA THR A 340 29.16 -33.20 9.63
C THR A 340 29.19 -34.04 10.90
N SER A 341 28.16 -33.96 11.75
CA SER A 341 27.96 -34.91 12.86
C SER A 341 27.56 -36.35 12.42
N PHE A 342 27.39 -36.60 11.12
CA PHE A 342 26.83 -37.84 10.56
C PHE A 342 27.88 -38.90 10.15
N HIS A 343 29.06 -38.48 9.65
CA HIS A 343 30.03 -39.43 9.09
C HIS A 343 30.65 -40.41 10.10
N HIS A 344 30.52 -40.17 11.41
CA HIS A 344 31.05 -41.06 12.43
C HIS A 344 30.10 -42.21 12.86
N ILE A 345 28.81 -42.15 12.50
CA ILE A 345 27.76 -43.01 13.10
C ILE A 345 27.22 -44.08 12.13
N CYS A 346 27.34 -43.89 10.81
CA CYS A 346 26.81 -44.78 9.75
C CYS A 346 27.38 -46.22 9.69
N ARG A 347 28.16 -46.66 10.68
CA ARG A 347 28.69 -48.04 10.73
C ARG A 347 27.84 -49.03 11.53
N THR A 348 26.76 -48.61 12.19
CA THR A 348 26.06 -49.46 13.18
C THR A 348 24.71 -50.05 12.75
N GLY A 349 24.27 -49.86 11.50
CA GLY A 349 23.18 -50.65 10.90
C GLY A 349 21.80 -50.54 11.56
N GLN A 350 21.53 -49.47 12.31
CA GLN A 350 20.18 -49.18 12.81
C GLN A 350 19.43 -48.29 11.80
N ASN A 351 18.12 -48.53 11.64
CA ASN A 351 17.19 -47.73 10.83
C ASN A 351 17.09 -46.29 11.38
N GLU A 352 18.08 -45.45 11.08
CA GLU A 352 18.04 -44.03 11.38
C GLU A 352 17.18 -43.32 10.32
N GLN A 353 16.23 -42.50 10.78
CA GLN A 353 15.46 -41.63 9.89
C GLN A 353 16.42 -40.60 9.28
N ALA A 354 16.36 -40.42 7.96
CA ALA A 354 17.14 -39.40 7.28
C ALA A 354 16.79 -37.99 7.80
N ASP A 355 17.79 -37.12 7.86
CA ASP A 355 17.59 -35.71 8.18
C ASP A 355 16.75 -35.05 7.09
N GLU A 356 15.95 -34.05 7.46
CA GLU A 356 15.05 -33.37 6.54
C GLU A 356 15.42 -31.88 6.43
N LEU A 357 15.57 -31.41 5.20
CA LEU A 357 15.74 -30.00 4.87
C LEU A 357 14.54 -29.52 4.07
N VAL A 358 13.82 -28.53 4.61
CA VAL A 358 12.67 -27.92 3.94
C VAL A 358 13.06 -26.54 3.42
N LEU A 359 12.96 -26.36 2.11
CA LEU A 359 13.17 -25.08 1.43
C LEU A 359 11.81 -24.38 1.25
N VAL A 360 11.57 -23.32 2.02
CA VAL A 360 10.30 -22.61 2.07
C VAL A 360 10.35 -21.38 1.18
N PHE A 361 9.37 -21.24 0.27
CA PHE A 361 9.27 -20.12 -0.67
C PHE A 361 8.00 -19.31 -0.44
N PHE A 362 8.15 -17.98 -0.43
CA PHE A 362 7.05 -17.04 -0.18
C PHE A 362 6.44 -16.42 -1.45
N SER A 363 7.04 -16.67 -2.61
CA SER A 363 6.51 -16.21 -3.90
C SER A 363 7.05 -17.03 -5.07
N PRO A 364 6.33 -17.12 -6.20
CA PRO A 364 6.85 -17.75 -7.42
C PRO A 364 8.16 -17.12 -7.91
N SER A 365 8.27 -15.79 -7.82
CA SER A 365 9.48 -15.06 -8.22
C SER A 365 10.70 -15.41 -7.36
N GLY A 366 10.49 -15.73 -6.07
CA GLY A 366 11.55 -16.25 -5.20
C GLY A 366 12.09 -17.60 -5.71
N VAL A 367 11.20 -18.52 -6.11
CA VAL A 367 11.59 -19.82 -6.67
C VAL A 367 12.42 -19.65 -7.94
N GLU A 368 11.93 -18.83 -8.88
CA GLU A 368 12.59 -18.58 -10.17
C GLU A 368 13.96 -17.92 -10.00
N SER A 369 14.10 -17.01 -9.03
CA SER A 369 15.33 -16.23 -8.83
C SER A 369 16.52 -17.08 -8.37
N ILE A 370 16.28 -18.25 -7.76
CA ILE A 370 17.36 -19.11 -7.29
C ILE A 370 17.38 -20.49 -7.93
N TYR A 371 16.42 -20.83 -8.79
CA TYR A 371 16.28 -22.16 -9.38
C TYR A 371 17.60 -22.68 -10.00
N ASN A 372 18.23 -21.88 -10.86
CA ASN A 372 19.46 -22.28 -11.54
C ASN A 372 20.61 -22.51 -10.54
N THR A 373 20.77 -21.62 -9.57
CA THR A 373 21.84 -21.72 -8.56
C THR A 373 21.59 -22.85 -7.56
N LEU A 374 20.32 -23.06 -7.18
CA LEU A 374 19.89 -24.08 -6.24
C LEU A 374 20.07 -25.49 -6.82
N SER A 375 19.78 -25.67 -8.11
CA SER A 375 19.94 -26.97 -8.80
C SER A 375 21.39 -27.45 -8.89
N CYS A 376 22.36 -26.53 -8.74
CA CYS A 376 23.79 -26.84 -8.74
C CYS A 376 24.36 -27.14 -7.35
N GLN A 377 23.56 -27.12 -6.28
CA GLN A 377 24.07 -27.36 -4.92
C GLN A 377 24.29 -28.86 -4.67
N GLU A 378 25.47 -29.23 -4.18
CA GLU A 378 25.84 -30.64 -3.95
C GLU A 378 24.91 -31.35 -2.96
N TRP A 379 24.51 -30.63 -1.90
CA TRP A 379 23.62 -31.17 -0.87
C TRP A 379 22.20 -31.49 -1.36
N MET A 380 21.79 -31.00 -2.53
CA MET A 380 20.53 -31.40 -3.16
C MET A 380 20.51 -32.87 -3.58
N SER A 381 21.68 -33.45 -3.87
CA SER A 381 21.80 -34.82 -4.40
C SER A 381 22.27 -35.83 -3.35
N ARG A 382 22.38 -35.40 -2.09
CA ARG A 382 22.86 -36.25 -0.99
C ARG A 382 21.82 -37.32 -0.62
N PRO A 383 22.20 -38.61 -0.57
CA PRO A 383 21.26 -39.69 -0.27
C PRO A 383 20.82 -39.72 1.19
N ASP A 384 21.61 -39.11 2.08
CA ASP A 384 21.37 -39.02 3.52
C ASP A 384 20.53 -37.80 3.95
N LEU A 385 20.14 -36.94 2.99
CA LEU A 385 19.38 -35.73 3.24
C LEU A 385 18.12 -35.68 2.38
N VAL A 386 16.95 -35.70 3.00
CA VAL A 386 15.68 -35.50 2.30
C VAL A 386 15.46 -34.00 2.11
N VAL A 387 15.56 -33.54 0.87
CA VAL A 387 15.25 -32.16 0.51
C VAL A 387 13.82 -32.03 -0.01
N SER A 388 13.00 -31.31 0.75
CA SER A 388 11.61 -31.01 0.46
C SER A 388 11.43 -29.51 0.19
N PHE A 389 10.35 -29.16 -0.51
CA PHE A 389 10.00 -27.78 -0.84
C PHE A 389 8.67 -27.45 -0.18
N ALA A 390 8.47 -26.19 0.21
CA ALA A 390 7.18 -25.71 0.66
C ALA A 390 6.87 -24.35 0.02
N GLY A 391 5.65 -24.18 -0.46
CA GLY A 391 5.16 -22.88 -0.90
C GLY A 391 4.18 -22.31 0.12
N ILE A 392 4.25 -21.00 0.38
CA ILE A 392 3.34 -20.30 1.30
C ILE A 392 1.88 -20.26 0.82
N GLY A 393 1.63 -20.69 -0.42
CA GLY A 393 0.32 -20.83 -1.01
C GLY A 393 0.39 -21.53 -2.35
N SER A 394 -0.80 -21.87 -2.89
CA SER A 394 -0.95 -22.75 -4.05
C SER A 394 -0.17 -22.30 -5.29
N THR A 395 -0.16 -21.00 -5.59
CA THR A 395 0.59 -20.44 -6.72
C THR A 395 2.09 -20.67 -6.58
N THR A 396 2.65 -20.51 -5.38
CA THR A 396 4.07 -20.73 -5.12
C THR A 396 4.40 -22.23 -5.15
N SER A 397 3.59 -23.08 -4.51
CA SER A 397 3.79 -24.53 -4.55
C SER A 397 3.70 -25.10 -5.96
N LYS A 398 2.78 -24.60 -6.79
CA LYS A 398 2.70 -24.98 -8.21
C LYS A 398 4.00 -24.66 -8.94
N LYS A 399 4.58 -23.47 -8.71
CA LYS A 399 5.87 -23.08 -9.30
C LYS A 399 7.02 -23.95 -8.78
N CYS A 400 7.04 -24.31 -7.50
CA CYS A 400 8.00 -25.28 -6.95
C CYS A 400 7.87 -26.64 -7.66
N LYS A 401 6.65 -27.16 -7.85
CA LYS A 401 6.43 -28.45 -8.50
C LYS A 401 6.78 -28.44 -10.00
N GLU A 402 6.55 -27.32 -10.67
CA GLU A 402 6.95 -27.09 -12.07
C GLU A 402 8.47 -27.18 -12.25
N LEU A 403 9.23 -26.54 -11.36
CA LEU A 403 10.69 -26.46 -11.45
C LEU A 403 11.40 -27.64 -10.79
N PHE A 404 10.77 -28.30 -9.80
CA PHE A 404 11.32 -29.43 -9.05
C PHE A 404 10.35 -30.64 -9.05
N PRO A 405 10.04 -31.24 -10.22
CA PRO A 405 8.96 -32.22 -10.34
C PRO A 405 9.17 -33.50 -9.52
N LEU A 406 10.42 -33.90 -9.30
CA LEU A 406 10.80 -35.11 -8.58
C LEU A 406 10.88 -34.93 -7.06
N ARG A 407 10.57 -33.74 -6.54
CA ARG A 407 10.69 -33.42 -5.12
C ARG A 407 9.32 -33.40 -4.43
N ILE A 408 9.36 -33.61 -3.12
CA ILE A 408 8.21 -33.39 -2.24
C ILE A 408 7.95 -31.89 -2.18
N VAL A 409 6.70 -31.49 -2.43
CA VAL A 409 6.28 -30.09 -2.40
C VAL A 409 5.06 -29.97 -1.50
N TYR A 410 5.23 -29.31 -0.37
CA TYR A 410 4.16 -28.95 0.55
C TYR A 410 3.45 -27.68 0.08
N ASN A 411 2.15 -27.62 0.32
CA ASN A 411 1.33 -26.43 0.10
C ASN A 411 0.76 -25.99 1.45
N ALA A 412 1.16 -24.81 1.93
CA ALA A 412 0.66 -24.26 3.18
C ALA A 412 -0.88 -24.17 3.15
N THR A 413 -1.52 -24.50 4.27
CA THR A 413 -2.98 -24.38 4.41
C THR A 413 -3.44 -22.92 4.43
N GLY A 414 -2.53 -22.01 4.81
CA GLY A 414 -2.68 -20.57 4.73
C GLY A 414 -1.32 -19.87 4.82
N PRO A 415 -1.26 -18.57 4.53
CA PRO A 415 -0.02 -17.79 4.55
C PRO A 415 0.39 -17.38 5.97
N THR A 416 0.47 -18.35 6.88
CA THR A 416 0.82 -18.17 8.30
C THR A 416 1.93 -19.16 8.71
N PRO A 417 2.71 -18.88 9.77
CA PRO A 417 3.69 -19.82 10.30
C PRO A 417 3.09 -21.19 10.62
N GLN A 418 1.98 -21.22 11.37
CA GLN A 418 1.26 -22.46 11.70
C GLN A 418 0.75 -23.19 10.45
N GLY A 419 0.15 -22.46 9.49
CA GLY A 419 -0.40 -23.10 8.29
C GLY A 419 0.68 -23.74 7.40
N LEU A 420 1.91 -23.24 7.48
CA LEU A 420 3.07 -23.85 6.84
C LEU A 420 3.57 -25.07 7.62
N LEU A 421 3.70 -24.98 8.95
CA LEU A 421 4.10 -26.10 9.80
C LEU A 421 3.10 -27.25 9.74
N ASP A 422 1.81 -26.98 9.78
CA ASP A 422 0.75 -27.98 9.62
C ASP A 422 0.92 -28.73 8.29
N ALA A 423 1.24 -28.00 7.21
CA ALA A 423 1.44 -28.60 5.90
C ALA A 423 2.70 -29.47 5.82
N ILE A 424 3.76 -29.14 6.57
CA ILE A 424 5.01 -29.91 6.62
C ILE A 424 4.88 -31.13 7.53
N THR A 425 4.22 -30.98 8.68
CA THR A 425 4.14 -32.01 9.72
C THR A 425 3.00 -33.01 9.50
N ASN A 426 1.84 -32.57 9.01
CA ASN A 426 0.65 -33.42 8.87
C ASN A 426 0.55 -34.13 7.51
N ASN A 427 1.19 -33.59 6.46
CA ASN A 427 1.22 -34.29 5.17
C ASN A 427 2.33 -35.33 5.18
N LYS A 428 1.99 -36.56 5.62
CA LYS A 428 2.75 -37.74 5.16
C LYS A 428 2.66 -37.76 3.64
N VAL A 429 3.80 -37.52 3.00
CA VAL A 429 4.09 -37.54 1.55
C VAL A 429 3.03 -38.33 0.76
N ILE A 430 2.31 -37.66 -0.14
CA ILE A 430 1.44 -38.29 -1.15
C ILE A 430 2.30 -39.11 -2.12
#